data_AF-A0AAV5SYI0-F1
#
_entry.id   AF-A0AAV5SYI0-F1
#
_cell.length_a   1.000
_cell.length_b   1.000
_cell.length_c   1.000
_cell.angle_alpha   90.00
_cell.angle_beta   90.00
_cell.angle_gamma   90.00
#
_symmetry.space_group_name_H-M   'P 1'
#
loop_
_entity.id
_entity.type
_entity.pdbx_description
1 polymer ?
#
loop_
_entity_poly.entity_id
_entity_poly.type
_entity_poly.pdbx_seq_one_letter_code
_entity_poly.pdbx_strand_id
1 'polypeptide(L)'
;NARNEDLENMRIIIMIADLEGASSDFVQNTLASLILNFKDHFSTGLLEVIVPPAAWYPDLKAVPSTLHDPADRMYWRTKQNLDYAYLMIYAARMGDLYLQLEDDIEAAVDYTGDIFKSAARSDWFILELSTLGYIGKLMRSRDVLPLAVYILLNYQFKPVDWLLDDYCTNRYCGHGMEWKACVKEIDKHRVKLGAGLFQHVGYYSSFKGNTNKLKDK
;
A
#
# COMPACT_ATOMS: atom_id res chain seq x y z
N ASN A 1 12.40 -7.64 -13.24
CA ASN A 1 12.26 -6.29 -13.82
C ASN A 1 13.05 -5.20 -13.10
N ALA A 2 13.49 -5.39 -11.85
CA ALA A 2 14.46 -4.49 -11.21
C ALA A 2 15.85 -4.64 -11.86
N ARG A 3 16.67 -3.59 -11.82
CA ARG A 3 18.09 -3.68 -12.20
C ARG A 3 18.86 -4.43 -11.14
N ASN A 4 19.81 -5.28 -11.55
CA ASN A 4 20.62 -6.07 -10.61
C ASN A 4 21.42 -5.20 -9.64
N GLU A 5 21.94 -4.05 -10.09
CA GLU A 5 22.67 -3.08 -9.27
C GLU A 5 21.81 -2.42 -8.18
N ASP A 6 20.49 -2.40 -8.36
CA ASP A 6 19.56 -1.81 -7.40
C ASP A 6 19.16 -2.79 -6.28
N LEU A 7 19.36 -4.10 -6.48
CA LEU A 7 18.90 -5.14 -5.55
C LEU A 7 19.54 -5.00 -4.16
N GLU A 8 20.79 -4.55 -4.10
CA GLU A 8 21.52 -4.32 -2.83
C GLU A 8 20.98 -3.09 -2.06
N ASN A 9 20.26 -2.20 -2.75
CA ASN A 9 19.72 -0.95 -2.20
C ASN A 9 18.22 -1.03 -1.92
N MET A 10 17.62 -2.22 -1.98
CA MET A 10 16.20 -2.40 -1.74
C MET A 10 15.90 -3.62 -0.87
N ARG A 11 14.72 -3.58 -0.25
CA ARG A 11 14.14 -4.71 0.46
C ARG A 11 12.67 -4.85 0.10
N ILE A 12 12.23 -6.09 -0.08
CA ILE A 12 10.87 -6.48 -0.40
C ILE A 12 10.30 -7.15 0.84
N ILE A 13 9.24 -6.55 1.38
CA ILE A 13 8.53 -7.09 2.54
C ILE A 13 7.20 -7.64 2.04
N ILE A 14 7.02 -8.95 2.13
CA ILE A 14 5.76 -9.62 1.83
C ILE A 14 5.02 -9.83 3.15
N MET A 15 3.84 -9.21 3.28
CA MET A 15 2.97 -9.44 4.42
C MET A 15 1.90 -10.47 4.06
N ILE A 16 1.85 -11.59 4.79
CA ILE A 16 0.77 -12.56 4.68
C ILE A 16 -0.30 -12.19 5.72
N ALA A 17 -1.34 -11.50 5.28
CA ALA A 17 -2.35 -10.88 6.16
C ALA A 17 -3.48 -11.84 6.56
N ASP A 18 -3.14 -12.93 7.25
CA ASP A 18 -4.09 -13.92 7.78
C ASP A 18 -4.55 -13.55 9.20
N LEU A 19 -5.85 -13.73 9.49
CA LEU A 19 -6.44 -13.45 10.80
C LEU A 19 -6.08 -14.48 11.86
N GLU A 20 -5.76 -15.71 11.46
CA GLU A 20 -5.31 -16.78 12.35
C GLU A 20 -3.81 -16.64 12.70
N GLY A 21 -3.12 -15.70 12.06
CA GLY A 21 -1.71 -15.40 12.31
C GLY A 21 -0.78 -16.50 11.82
N ALA A 22 0.44 -16.52 12.36
CA ALA A 22 1.53 -17.33 11.83
C ALA A 22 1.29 -18.85 11.86
N SER A 23 0.41 -19.34 12.74
CA SER A 23 0.13 -20.77 12.87
C SER A 23 -0.87 -21.34 11.87
N SER A 24 -1.51 -20.49 11.04
CA SER A 24 -2.50 -20.99 10.07
C SER A 24 -1.84 -21.87 9.01
N ASP A 25 -2.55 -22.89 8.55
CA ASP A 25 -2.07 -23.76 7.47
C ASP A 25 -1.81 -22.97 6.18
N PHE A 26 -2.62 -21.94 5.90
CA PHE A 26 -2.42 -21.06 4.75
C PHE A 26 -1.08 -20.33 4.83
N VAL A 27 -0.76 -19.75 5.99
CA VAL A 27 0.52 -19.05 6.20
C VAL A 27 1.68 -20.01 6.09
N GLN A 28 1.62 -21.17 6.75
CA GLN A 28 2.70 -22.16 6.73
C GLN A 28 2.99 -22.68 5.32
N ASN A 29 1.94 -23.02 4.56
CA ASN A 29 2.07 -23.49 3.18
C ASN A 29 2.60 -22.39 2.25
N THR A 30 2.11 -21.16 2.40
CA THR A 30 2.57 -20.01 1.61
C THR A 30 4.04 -19.70 1.89
N LEU A 31 4.44 -19.67 3.17
CA LEU A 31 5.82 -19.43 3.58
C LEU A 31 6.75 -20.53 3.06
N ALA A 32 6.37 -21.80 3.17
CA ALA A 32 7.14 -22.91 2.64
C ALA A 32 7.36 -22.79 1.12
N SER A 33 6.29 -22.42 0.38
CA SER A 33 6.37 -22.17 -1.07
C SER A 33 7.31 -21.00 -1.39
N LEU A 34 7.21 -19.88 -0.67
CA LEU A 34 8.07 -18.71 -0.88
C LEU A 34 9.54 -19.06 -0.63
N ILE A 35 9.85 -19.75 0.46
CA ILE A 35 11.23 -20.15 0.80
C ILE A 35 11.80 -21.09 -0.26
N LEU A 36 10.99 -22.04 -0.74
CA LEU A 36 11.43 -22.98 -1.78
C LEU A 36 11.75 -22.28 -3.10
N ASN A 37 10.91 -21.33 -3.52
CA ASN A 37 11.03 -20.67 -4.82
C ASN A 37 12.01 -19.48 -4.82
N PHE A 38 12.23 -18.82 -3.68
CA PHE A 38 13.00 -17.57 -3.58
C PHE A 38 14.13 -17.63 -2.55
N LYS A 39 14.67 -18.82 -2.29
CA LYS A 39 15.71 -19.08 -1.28
C LYS A 39 16.87 -18.08 -1.30
N ASP A 40 17.37 -17.73 -2.49
CA ASP A 40 18.50 -16.81 -2.63
C ASP A 40 18.12 -15.37 -2.23
N HIS A 41 16.88 -14.94 -2.49
CA HIS A 41 16.39 -13.61 -2.09
C HIS A 41 16.19 -13.51 -0.57
N PHE A 42 15.77 -14.58 0.10
CA PHE A 42 15.80 -14.64 1.56
C PHE A 42 17.23 -14.61 2.10
N SER A 43 18.13 -15.41 1.52
CA SER A 43 19.51 -15.54 2.00
C SER A 43 20.32 -14.23 1.88
N THR A 44 19.99 -13.40 0.89
CA THR A 44 20.59 -12.07 0.68
C THR A 44 19.93 -10.97 1.51
N GLY A 45 18.80 -11.23 2.17
CA GLY A 45 18.01 -10.23 2.88
C GLY A 45 17.24 -9.27 1.96
N LEU A 46 17.15 -9.58 0.66
CA LEU A 46 16.31 -8.86 -0.29
C LEU A 46 14.82 -9.08 0.02
N LEU A 47 14.44 -10.31 0.37
CA LEU A 47 13.04 -10.67 0.62
C LEU A 47 12.84 -11.06 2.08
N GLU A 48 11.84 -10.44 2.69
CA GLU A 48 11.42 -10.66 4.07
C GLU A 48 9.92 -10.94 4.10
N VAL A 49 9.49 -11.88 4.95
CA VAL A 49 8.08 -12.22 5.12
C VAL A 49 7.66 -11.88 6.54
N ILE A 50 6.54 -11.17 6.66
CA ILE A 50 5.92 -10.86 7.95
C ILE A 50 4.48 -11.37 7.99
N VAL A 51 4.03 -11.70 9.20
CA VAL A 51 2.66 -12.13 9.45
C VAL A 51 2.15 -11.32 10.64
N PRO A 52 1.09 -10.52 10.49
CA PRO A 52 0.49 -9.83 11.62
C PRO A 52 0.00 -10.84 12.66
N PRO A 53 0.20 -10.61 13.96
CA PRO A 53 -0.36 -11.48 14.99
C PRO A 53 -1.89 -11.41 14.93
N ALA A 54 -2.58 -12.52 15.23
CA ALA A 54 -4.04 -12.55 15.26
C ALA A 54 -4.65 -11.43 16.15
N ALA A 55 -3.97 -11.10 17.25
CA ALA A 55 -4.35 -10.02 18.18
C ALA A 55 -4.27 -8.60 17.59
N TRP A 56 -3.65 -8.41 16.42
CA TRP A 56 -3.68 -7.15 15.70
C TRP A 56 -5.09 -6.79 15.22
N TYR A 57 -5.89 -7.79 14.88
CA TYR A 57 -7.21 -7.59 14.34
C TYR A 57 -8.26 -7.58 15.46
N PRO A 58 -9.11 -6.52 15.53
CA PRO A 58 -10.29 -6.54 16.39
C PRO A 58 -11.37 -7.47 15.79
N ASP A 59 -12.53 -7.58 16.44
CA ASP A 59 -13.67 -8.24 15.82
C ASP A 59 -14.18 -7.44 14.62
N LEU A 60 -13.69 -7.79 13.43
CA LEU A 60 -14.01 -7.15 12.16
C LEU A 60 -15.50 -7.28 11.78
N LYS A 61 -16.23 -8.23 12.37
CA LYS A 61 -17.68 -8.39 12.14
C LYS A 61 -18.52 -7.48 13.03
N ALA A 62 -17.93 -6.96 14.11
CA ALA A 62 -18.59 -6.04 15.03
C ALA A 62 -18.36 -4.56 14.69
N VAL A 63 -17.70 -4.25 13.56
CA VAL A 63 -17.42 -2.87 13.16
C VAL A 63 -18.73 -2.16 12.79
N PRO A 64 -19.04 -1.00 13.42
CA PRO A 64 -20.25 -0.25 13.10
C PRO A 64 -20.28 0.18 11.63
N SER A 65 -21.44 0.03 10.97
CA SER A 65 -21.61 0.52 9.60
C SER A 65 -21.45 2.03 9.54
N THR A 66 -20.68 2.50 8.56
CA THR A 66 -20.60 3.90 8.18
C THR A 66 -20.79 4.00 6.67
N LEU A 67 -21.05 5.21 6.15
CA LEU A 67 -21.21 5.48 4.71
C LEU A 67 -22.32 4.64 4.03
N HIS A 68 -23.23 4.05 4.81
CA HIS A 68 -24.24 3.10 4.35
C HIS A 68 -23.66 1.85 3.66
N ASP A 69 -22.44 1.47 4.03
CA ASP A 69 -21.79 0.28 3.50
C ASP A 69 -22.41 -1.01 4.04
N PRO A 70 -22.58 -2.05 3.20
CA PRO A 70 -22.98 -3.38 3.66
C PRO A 70 -21.87 -4.02 4.52
N ALA A 71 -22.26 -4.98 5.36
CA ALA A 71 -21.36 -5.63 6.32
C ALA A 71 -20.08 -6.21 5.68
N ASP A 72 -20.19 -6.84 4.51
CA ASP A 72 -19.02 -7.38 3.80
C ASP A 72 -18.05 -6.28 3.38
N ARG A 73 -18.56 -5.15 2.88
CA ARG A 73 -17.70 -4.02 2.49
C ARG A 73 -17.05 -3.39 3.73
N MET A 74 -17.80 -3.25 4.82
CA MET A 74 -17.29 -2.79 6.11
C MET A 74 -16.13 -3.67 6.61
N TYR A 75 -16.32 -4.99 6.58
CA TYR A 75 -15.30 -5.96 6.97
C TYR A 75 -14.01 -5.78 6.15
N TRP A 76 -14.12 -5.80 4.81
CA TRP A 76 -12.94 -5.76 3.94
C TRP A 76 -12.19 -4.44 3.98
N ARG A 77 -12.89 -3.29 3.98
CA ARG A 77 -12.20 -1.99 4.04
C ARG A 77 -11.54 -1.74 5.40
N THR A 78 -12.15 -2.25 6.48
CA THR A 78 -11.56 -2.17 7.83
C THR A 78 -10.32 -3.05 7.91
N LYS A 79 -10.40 -4.29 7.42
CA LYS A 79 -9.24 -5.20 7.37
C LYS A 79 -8.10 -4.58 6.56
N GLN A 80 -8.38 -4.06 5.37
CA GLN A 80 -7.37 -3.44 4.50
C GLN A 80 -6.66 -2.26 5.18
N ASN A 81 -7.40 -1.39 5.88
CA ASN A 81 -6.79 -0.30 6.65
C ASN A 81 -5.81 -0.81 7.72
N LEU A 82 -6.19 -1.87 8.44
CA LEU A 82 -5.35 -2.48 9.47
C LEU A 82 -4.14 -3.20 8.88
N ASP A 83 -4.31 -3.90 7.75
CA ASP A 83 -3.25 -4.55 6.99
C ASP A 83 -2.19 -3.52 6.57
N TYR A 84 -2.63 -2.43 5.94
CA TYR A 84 -1.75 -1.36 5.48
C TYR A 84 -1.05 -0.67 6.65
N ALA A 85 -1.79 -0.32 7.71
CA ALA A 85 -1.19 0.31 8.88
C ALA A 85 -0.09 -0.57 9.50
N TYR A 86 -0.30 -1.88 9.60
CA TYR A 86 0.70 -2.81 10.14
C TYR A 86 1.97 -2.82 9.29
N LEU A 87 1.83 -3.03 7.98
CA LEU A 87 2.96 -3.08 7.05
C LEU A 87 3.74 -1.75 7.04
N MET A 88 3.02 -0.62 7.00
CA MET A 88 3.63 0.70 7.02
C MET A 88 4.38 0.96 8.33
N ILE A 89 3.79 0.63 9.49
CA ILE A 89 4.45 0.79 10.80
C ILE A 89 5.72 -0.06 10.87
N TYR A 90 5.62 -1.33 10.44
CA TYR A 90 6.75 -2.25 10.42
C TYR A 90 7.91 -1.73 9.57
N ALA A 91 7.61 -1.23 8.36
CA ALA A 91 8.61 -0.81 7.39
C ALA A 91 9.11 0.65 7.56
N ALA A 92 8.46 1.47 8.40
CA ALA A 92 8.64 2.93 8.45
C ALA A 92 10.08 3.44 8.66
N ARG A 93 11.00 2.59 9.14
CA ARG A 93 12.39 2.96 9.42
C ARG A 93 13.42 2.06 8.72
N MET A 94 12.99 1.26 7.74
CA MET A 94 13.83 0.25 7.09
C MET A 94 14.59 0.77 5.86
N GLY A 95 14.34 2.01 5.42
CA GLY A 95 15.05 2.66 4.32
C GLY A 95 14.69 4.14 4.23
N ASP A 96 15.17 4.84 3.21
CA ASP A 96 14.87 6.27 2.97
C ASP A 96 13.54 6.47 2.23
N LEU A 97 13.15 5.46 1.46
CA LEU A 97 11.93 5.41 0.65
C LEU A 97 11.09 4.20 1.06
N TYR A 98 9.78 4.37 0.95
CA TYR A 98 8.81 3.32 1.16
C TYR A 98 7.84 3.28 -0.02
N LEU A 99 7.64 2.09 -0.60
CA LEU A 99 6.73 1.87 -1.69
C LEU A 99 5.63 0.90 -1.25
N GLN A 100 4.39 1.39 -1.16
CA GLN A 100 3.22 0.54 -0.94
C GLN A 100 2.78 -0.07 -2.27
N LEU A 101 2.63 -1.39 -2.28
CA LEU A 101 2.11 -2.18 -3.38
C LEU A 101 0.96 -3.08 -2.90
N GLU A 102 0.12 -3.49 -3.83
CA GLU A 102 -0.88 -4.55 -3.62
C GLU A 102 -0.37 -5.87 -4.24
N ASP A 103 -1.14 -6.93 -4.04
CA ASP A 103 -0.98 -8.18 -4.77
C ASP A 103 -1.43 -8.04 -6.24
N ASP A 104 -1.22 -9.10 -7.03
CA ASP A 104 -1.63 -9.19 -8.43
C ASP A 104 -1.16 -8.02 -9.31
N ILE A 105 0.08 -7.57 -9.12
CA ILE A 105 0.70 -6.51 -9.91
C ILE A 105 1.83 -7.02 -10.80
N GLU A 106 1.96 -6.39 -11.96
CA GLU A 106 3.12 -6.50 -12.84
C GLU A 106 3.89 -5.18 -12.85
N ALA A 107 5.21 -5.26 -12.65
CA ALA A 107 6.09 -4.10 -12.67
C ALA A 107 6.67 -3.86 -14.07
N ALA A 108 6.77 -2.60 -14.49
CA ALA A 108 7.47 -2.21 -15.71
C ALA A 108 8.95 -2.63 -15.68
N VAL A 109 9.54 -2.83 -16.87
CA VAL A 109 10.98 -3.05 -17.00
C VAL A 109 11.72 -1.82 -16.46
N ASP A 110 12.77 -2.04 -15.65
CA ASP A 110 13.57 -0.98 -15.04
C ASP A 110 12.78 -0.02 -14.12
N TYR A 111 11.73 -0.53 -13.47
CA TYR A 111 10.93 0.29 -12.54
C TYR A 111 11.78 0.91 -11.41
N THR A 112 12.87 0.26 -10.99
CA THR A 112 13.75 0.76 -9.93
C THR A 112 14.54 2.01 -10.37
N GLY A 113 15.05 2.03 -11.60
CA GLY A 113 15.70 3.20 -12.17
C GLY A 113 14.76 4.41 -12.26
N ASP A 114 13.53 4.19 -12.72
CA ASP A 114 12.52 5.24 -12.81
C ASP A 114 12.08 5.77 -11.44
N ILE A 115 11.97 4.87 -10.44
CA ILE A 115 11.72 5.25 -9.04
C ILE A 115 12.83 6.15 -8.50
N PHE A 116 14.09 5.73 -8.60
CA PHE A 116 15.20 6.50 -8.03
C PHE A 116 15.38 7.86 -8.72
N LYS A 117 15.23 7.90 -10.05
CA LYS A 117 15.24 9.14 -10.81
C LYS A 117 14.11 10.08 -10.38
N SER A 118 12.90 9.55 -10.19
CA SER A 118 11.74 10.35 -9.78
C SER A 118 11.87 10.83 -8.34
N ALA A 119 12.37 9.97 -7.44
CA ALA A 119 12.59 10.27 -6.03
C ALA A 119 13.72 11.28 -5.79
N ALA A 120 14.65 11.45 -6.73
CA ALA A 120 15.70 12.47 -6.66
C ALA A 120 15.16 13.91 -6.74
N ARG A 121 13.94 14.10 -7.27
CA ARG A 121 13.27 15.41 -7.28
C ARG A 121 12.94 15.86 -5.84
N SER A 122 13.04 17.16 -5.58
CA SER A 122 12.55 17.76 -4.34
C SER A 122 11.03 17.98 -4.41
N ASP A 123 10.41 18.20 -3.24
CA ASP A 123 9.06 18.75 -3.07
C ASP A 123 7.85 17.87 -3.45
N TRP A 124 7.89 16.59 -3.08
CA TRP A 124 6.73 15.70 -3.12
C TRP A 124 6.51 14.99 -1.77
N PHE A 125 5.26 14.64 -1.50
CA PHE A 125 4.87 13.77 -0.38
C PHE A 125 4.60 12.35 -0.86
N ILE A 126 3.86 12.22 -1.95
CA ILE A 126 3.59 10.94 -2.61
C ILE A 126 3.93 11.04 -4.10
N LEU A 127 4.67 10.06 -4.60
CA LEU A 127 4.75 9.76 -6.02
C LEU A 127 3.81 8.59 -6.32
N GLU A 128 2.85 8.82 -7.22
CA GLU A 128 1.92 7.79 -7.68
C GLU A 128 2.48 7.11 -8.92
N LEU A 129 2.80 5.82 -8.77
CA LEU A 129 3.47 4.99 -9.76
C LEU A 129 2.50 4.02 -10.46
N SER A 130 1.20 4.15 -10.21
CA SER A 130 0.13 3.42 -10.89
C SER A 130 -1.04 4.36 -11.13
N THR A 131 -1.85 4.11 -12.17
CA THR A 131 -3.01 4.96 -12.48
C THR A 131 -4.28 4.53 -11.74
N LEU A 132 -4.28 3.36 -11.10
CA LEU A 132 -5.43 2.79 -10.39
C LEU A 132 -5.19 2.58 -8.90
N GLY A 133 -6.18 2.98 -8.09
CA GLY A 133 -6.29 2.65 -6.67
C GLY A 133 -5.12 3.16 -5.80
N TYR A 134 -4.89 2.44 -4.69
CA TYR A 134 -3.79 2.70 -3.76
C TYR A 134 -2.46 2.06 -4.19
N ILE A 135 -2.37 1.52 -5.40
CA ILE A 135 -1.17 0.83 -5.88
C ILE A 135 -0.06 1.85 -6.13
N GLY A 136 1.18 1.45 -5.84
CA GLY A 136 2.37 2.17 -6.26
C GLY A 136 2.50 3.53 -5.59
N LYS A 137 2.27 3.62 -4.27
CA LYS A 137 2.44 4.87 -3.52
C LYS A 137 3.84 4.91 -2.94
N LEU A 138 4.71 5.70 -3.56
CA LEU A 138 6.06 5.94 -3.08
C LEU A 138 6.07 7.16 -2.15
N MET A 139 6.62 6.98 -0.95
CA MET A 139 6.71 7.97 0.12
C MET A 139 8.14 8.06 0.64
N ARG A 140 8.47 9.19 1.27
CA ARG A 140 9.66 9.26 2.14
C ARG A 140 9.35 8.51 3.44
N SER A 141 10.29 7.75 3.95
CA SER A 141 10.07 6.96 5.18
C SER A 141 9.68 7.82 6.39
N ARG A 142 10.19 9.05 6.48
CA ARG A 142 9.81 10.03 7.52
C ARG A 142 8.31 10.34 7.56
N ASP A 143 7.63 10.18 6.43
CA ASP A 143 6.22 10.51 6.23
C ASP A 143 5.30 9.27 6.39
N VAL A 144 5.86 8.06 6.40
CA VAL A 144 5.13 6.78 6.48
C VAL A 144 4.47 6.59 7.85
N LEU A 145 5.22 6.72 8.94
CA LEU A 145 4.68 6.47 10.28
C LEU A 145 3.52 7.42 10.65
N PRO A 146 3.62 8.76 10.40
CA PRO A 146 2.49 9.67 10.62
C PRO A 146 1.22 9.28 9.85
N LEU A 147 1.36 8.87 8.58
CA LEU A 147 0.22 8.42 7.77
C LEU A 147 -0.33 7.09 8.28
N ALA A 148 0.52 6.14 8.66
CA ALA A 148 0.09 4.85 9.20
C ALA A 148 -0.70 5.01 10.51
N VAL A 149 -0.24 5.90 11.40
CA VAL A 149 -0.98 6.24 12.62
C VAL A 149 -2.31 6.91 12.29
N TYR A 150 -2.36 7.81 11.30
CA TYR A 150 -3.61 8.41 10.85
C TYR A 150 -4.61 7.37 10.33
N ILE A 151 -4.14 6.41 9.51
CA ILE A 151 -4.96 5.28 9.03
C ILE A 151 -5.45 4.46 10.22
N LEU A 152 -4.57 4.12 11.17
CA LEU A 152 -4.91 3.36 12.35
C LEU A 152 -5.93 4.08 13.26
N LEU A 153 -5.84 5.40 13.42
CA LEU A 153 -6.82 6.14 14.21
C LEU A 153 -8.20 6.18 13.55
N ASN A 154 -8.27 5.96 12.24
CA ASN A 154 -9.49 6.12 11.45
C ASN A 154 -9.93 4.84 10.72
N TYR A 155 -9.35 3.67 11.06
CA TYR A 155 -9.47 2.44 10.27
C TYR A 155 -10.93 2.00 10.04
N GLN A 156 -11.84 2.33 10.96
CA GLN A 156 -13.25 1.93 10.89
C GLN A 156 -14.12 2.89 10.08
N PHE A 157 -13.68 4.14 9.86
CA PHE A 157 -14.58 5.19 9.37
C PHE A 157 -14.65 5.29 7.85
N LYS A 158 -13.50 5.17 7.16
CA LYS A 158 -13.39 5.34 5.71
C LYS A 158 -12.41 4.31 5.11
N PRO A 159 -12.52 3.96 3.82
CA PRO A 159 -11.50 3.15 3.13
C PRO A 159 -10.17 3.91 3.01
N VAL A 160 -9.07 3.19 2.78
CA VAL A 160 -7.69 3.74 2.85
C VAL A 160 -7.43 4.88 1.87
N ASP A 161 -7.97 4.81 0.64
CA ASP A 161 -7.85 5.87 -0.36
C ASP A 161 -8.42 7.20 0.15
N TRP A 162 -9.59 7.14 0.80
CA TRP A 162 -10.26 8.32 1.33
C TRP A 162 -9.55 8.86 2.56
N LEU A 163 -8.97 7.98 3.38
CA LEU A 163 -8.13 8.40 4.50
C LEU A 163 -6.88 9.12 4.01
N LEU A 164 -6.29 8.68 2.90
CA LEU A 164 -5.17 9.39 2.28
C LEU A 164 -5.59 10.75 1.70
N ASP A 165 -6.76 10.83 1.05
CA ASP A 165 -7.30 12.09 0.55
C ASP A 165 -7.57 13.08 1.70
N ASP A 166 -8.16 12.61 2.80
CA ASP A 166 -8.37 13.41 4.00
C ASP A 166 -7.04 13.84 4.64
N TYR A 167 -6.05 12.95 4.69
CA TYR A 167 -4.72 13.27 5.22
C TYR A 167 -4.04 14.37 4.39
N CYS A 168 -4.11 14.27 3.06
CA CYS A 168 -3.61 15.31 2.16
C CYS A 168 -4.35 16.63 2.35
N THR A 169 -5.68 16.58 2.44
CA THR A 169 -6.52 17.76 2.68
C THR A 169 -6.13 18.46 3.99
N ASN A 170 -5.99 17.70 5.08
CA ASN A 170 -5.57 18.23 6.38
C ASN A 170 -4.15 18.83 6.36
N ARG A 171 -3.25 18.27 5.54
CA ARG A 171 -1.85 18.71 5.46
C ARG A 171 -1.65 19.97 4.62
N TYR A 172 -2.44 20.16 3.56
CA TYR A 172 -2.17 21.17 2.54
C TYR A 172 -3.27 22.23 2.39
N CYS A 173 -4.49 21.96 2.85
CA CYS A 173 -5.62 22.87 2.62
C CYS A 173 -5.98 23.64 3.89
N GLY A 174 -6.00 24.97 3.78
CA GLY A 174 -6.40 25.85 4.88
C GLY A 174 -7.92 25.87 5.10
N HIS A 175 -8.35 26.24 6.31
CA HIS A 175 -9.77 26.47 6.61
C HIS A 175 -10.35 27.55 5.67
N GLY A 176 -11.50 27.25 5.07
CA GLY A 176 -12.18 28.17 4.14
C GLY A 176 -11.53 28.28 2.76
N MET A 177 -10.47 27.50 2.48
CA MET A 177 -9.91 27.39 1.14
C MET A 177 -10.95 26.81 0.18
N GLU A 178 -11.09 27.41 -1.00
CA GLU A 178 -11.97 26.89 -2.04
C GLU A 178 -11.47 25.52 -2.53
N TRP A 179 -12.39 24.60 -2.79
CA TRP A 179 -12.04 23.21 -3.08
C TRP A 179 -11.14 23.03 -4.30
N LYS A 180 -11.36 23.74 -5.41
CA LYS A 180 -10.47 23.64 -6.58
C LYS A 180 -9.07 24.17 -6.27
N ALA A 181 -8.94 25.18 -5.41
CA ALA A 181 -7.64 25.64 -4.93
C ALA A 181 -6.95 24.58 -4.06
N CYS A 182 -7.69 23.92 -3.16
CA CYS A 182 -7.19 22.82 -2.33
C CYS A 182 -6.69 21.64 -3.18
N VAL A 183 -7.47 21.19 -4.16
CA VAL A 183 -7.06 20.11 -5.08
C VAL A 183 -5.77 20.47 -5.80
N LYS A 184 -5.65 21.70 -6.34
CA LYS A 184 -4.42 22.16 -6.99
C LYS A 184 -3.22 22.18 -6.05
N GLU A 185 -3.42 22.46 -4.76
CA GLU A 185 -2.32 22.45 -3.78
C GLU A 185 -1.89 21.01 -3.47
N ILE A 186 -2.84 20.10 -3.27
CA ILE A 186 -2.56 18.67 -3.08
C ILE A 186 -1.80 18.10 -4.29
N ASP A 187 -2.21 18.43 -5.51
CA ASP A 187 -1.60 17.93 -6.76
C ASP A 187 -0.11 18.32 -6.90
N LYS A 188 0.34 19.39 -6.24
CA LYS A 188 1.78 19.74 -6.21
C LYS A 188 2.60 18.74 -5.40
N HIS A 189 1.98 18.09 -4.41
CA HIS A 189 2.64 17.19 -3.48
C HIS A 189 2.30 15.71 -3.71
N ARG A 190 1.21 15.41 -4.41
CA ARG A 190 0.79 14.07 -4.85
C ARG A 190 0.99 13.96 -6.36
N VAL A 191 2.22 13.65 -6.76
CA VAL A 191 2.66 13.72 -8.14
C VAL A 191 2.46 12.38 -8.85
N LYS A 192 1.66 12.38 -9.92
CA LYS A 192 1.46 11.21 -10.78
C LYS A 192 2.58 11.08 -11.81
N LEU A 193 3.17 9.90 -11.94
CA LEU A 193 4.04 9.61 -13.08
C LEU A 193 3.19 9.29 -14.31
N GLY A 194 3.61 9.83 -15.46
CA GLY A 194 2.82 9.77 -16.70
C GLY A 194 2.72 8.37 -17.31
N ALA A 195 3.71 7.51 -17.11
CA ALA A 195 3.63 6.09 -17.42
C ALA A 195 3.55 5.33 -16.08
N GLY A 196 2.49 4.54 -15.88
CA GLY A 196 2.38 3.68 -14.70
C GLY A 196 3.52 2.66 -14.69
N LEU A 197 4.23 2.56 -13.56
CA LEU A 197 5.27 1.55 -13.34
C LEU A 197 4.70 0.24 -12.82
N PHE A 198 3.47 0.25 -12.28
CA PHE A 198 2.80 -0.93 -11.76
C PHE A 198 1.40 -1.04 -12.31
N GLN A 199 1.09 -2.21 -12.86
CA GLN A 199 -0.18 -2.56 -13.47
C GLN A 199 -0.86 -3.64 -12.64
N HIS A 200 -2.10 -3.43 -12.22
CA HIS A 200 -2.90 -4.52 -11.64
C HIS A 200 -3.33 -5.49 -12.75
N VAL A 201 -3.01 -6.78 -12.59
CA VAL A 201 -3.32 -7.86 -13.54
C VAL A 201 -4.37 -8.85 -13.02
N GLY A 202 -4.80 -8.71 -11.75
CA GLY A 202 -5.84 -9.54 -11.16
C GLY A 202 -7.19 -9.40 -11.90
N TYR A 203 -7.69 -10.51 -12.45
CA TYR A 203 -8.94 -10.58 -13.21
C TYR A 203 -10.21 -10.66 -12.34
N TYR A 204 -10.06 -11.04 -11.06
CA TYR A 204 -11.15 -11.29 -10.13
C TYR A 204 -11.11 -10.29 -8.98
N SER A 205 -12.14 -9.46 -8.86
CA SER A 205 -12.33 -8.65 -7.66
C SER A 205 -12.81 -9.52 -6.51
N SER A 206 -12.23 -9.33 -5.31
CA SER A 206 -12.74 -9.91 -4.05
C SER A 206 -14.18 -9.50 -3.74
N PHE A 207 -14.71 -8.49 -4.43
CA PHE A 207 -16.14 -8.18 -4.46
C PHE A 207 -16.84 -9.07 -5.50
N LYS A 208 -17.65 -10.02 -5.03
CA LYS A 208 -18.47 -10.93 -5.86
C LYS A 208 -19.11 -10.19 -7.04
N GLY A 209 -18.75 -10.60 -8.26
CA GLY A 209 -19.48 -10.31 -9.49
C GLY A 209 -18.90 -9.23 -10.40
N ASN A 210 -17.84 -8.51 -10.02
CA ASN A 210 -17.23 -7.51 -10.89
C ASN A 210 -15.99 -8.06 -11.61
N THR A 211 -16.10 -8.24 -12.93
CA THR A 211 -14.94 -8.43 -13.80
C THR A 211 -14.18 -7.11 -13.88
N ASN A 212 -12.94 -7.09 -13.40
CA ASN A 212 -12.14 -5.87 -13.44
C ASN A 212 -11.61 -5.68 -14.87
N LYS A 213 -12.31 -4.87 -15.68
CA LYS A 213 -11.91 -4.52 -17.06
C LYS A 213 -11.00 -3.29 -17.11
N LEU A 214 -10.58 -2.77 -15.97
CA LEU A 214 -9.71 -1.60 -15.89
C LEU A 214 -8.28 -2.05 -16.17
N LYS A 215 -7.83 -1.81 -17.41
CA LYS A 215 -6.41 -1.78 -17.76
C LYS A 215 -5.99 -0.32 -17.79
N ASP A 216 -4.91 0.03 -17.08
CA ASP A 216 -4.14 1.24 -17.33
C ASP A 216 -3.81 1.30 -18.84
N LYS A 217 -3.95 2.49 -19.41
CA LYS A 217 -3.64 2.76 -20.82
C LYS A 217 -2.20 3.22 -20.99
#